data_AF-A0A5C6AV13-F1
#
_entry.id   AF-A0A5C6AV13-F1
#
_cell.length_a   1.000
_cell.length_b   1.000
_cell.length_c   1.000
_cell.angle_alpha   90.00
_cell.angle_beta   90.00
_cell.angle_gamma   90.00
#
_symmetry.space_group_name_H-M   'P 1'
#
loop_
_entity.id
_entity.type
_entity.pdbx_description
1 polymer ?
#
loop_
_entity_poly.entity_id
_entity_poly.type
_entity_poly.pdbx_seq_one_letter_code
_entity_poly.pdbx_strand_id
1 'polypeptide(L)'
;MKFPTLIVVITSSILTSVSITPGIADGQESTASDVPRAAFSVMTWNLEWFFDDSKQENYSPLSQEKSAPSRGDWNWRRDAAANVIAQTQPSVVAVQEVEGQRVLWYLSQALDRQHQLKYDEYLIQGNDHFTEQDVGFLVESNTEMVSSIRGNVTPRMKKAGRFGSVSKHVAAVIDVPVGDQTESILIVNVHLRSGESGAAIRAKQAASLNEWIRRWSANHQIDHLIVLGDFNTEESAGQINLGSELAVFQSRSTESSDDDLVDLHDHIRLGDRQTHLLTGKQFDRILVSPSLIIDEPGVLDLTLGNVSVRRDLVVQGDVDTPVEHWEQFWQMPESERDLSDHYPVMAEFVIQ
;
A
#
# COMPACT_ATOMS: atom_id res chain seq x y z
N MET A 1 -43.68 38.38 32.29
CA MET A 1 -44.02 37.55 31.11
C MET A 1 -44.42 36.18 31.62
N LYS A 2 -45.61 35.71 31.22
CA LYS A 2 -46.15 34.39 31.56
C LYS A 2 -45.59 33.37 30.56
N PHE A 3 -45.03 32.27 31.06
CA PHE A 3 -44.93 30.99 30.35
C PHE A 3 -45.25 29.86 31.34
N PRO A 4 -45.89 28.76 30.90
CA PRO A 4 -46.69 27.92 31.78
C PRO A 4 -45.92 26.74 32.39
N THR A 5 -46.40 26.36 33.57
CA THR A 5 -46.12 25.16 34.35
C THR A 5 -46.45 23.88 33.58
N LEU A 6 -45.50 22.94 33.49
CA LEU A 6 -45.74 21.59 32.97
C LEU A 6 -46.33 20.72 34.10
N ILE A 7 -47.51 20.15 33.86
CA ILE A 7 -48.20 19.21 34.74
C ILE A 7 -47.67 17.81 34.44
N VAL A 8 -47.11 17.13 35.45
CA VAL A 8 -46.79 15.70 35.40
C VAL A 8 -48.05 14.92 35.74
N VAL A 9 -48.59 14.18 34.77
CA VAL A 9 -49.66 13.20 34.97
C VAL A 9 -49.02 11.82 35.08
N ILE A 10 -49.11 11.20 36.25
CA ILE A 10 -48.75 9.80 36.46
C ILE A 10 -49.99 8.97 36.14
N THR A 11 -50.00 8.28 35.01
CA THR A 11 -51.01 7.24 34.73
C THR A 11 -50.46 5.88 35.10
N SER A 12 -51.15 5.24 36.05
CA SER A 12 -50.98 3.85 36.45
C SER A 12 -51.50 2.94 35.34
N SER A 13 -50.67 2.00 34.87
CA SER A 13 -51.07 0.98 33.90
C SER A 13 -51.04 -0.39 34.53
N ILE A 14 -52.18 -1.06 34.42
CA ILE A 14 -52.54 -2.36 34.95
C ILE A 14 -51.71 -3.46 34.27
N LEU A 15 -51.12 -4.33 35.08
CA LEU A 15 -50.49 -5.58 34.66
C LEU A 15 -51.58 -6.58 34.21
N THR A 16 -51.67 -6.86 32.92
CA THR A 16 -52.35 -8.04 32.39
C THR A 16 -51.29 -9.09 32.05
N SER A 17 -51.28 -10.17 32.82
CA SER A 17 -50.50 -11.38 32.55
C SER A 17 -51.03 -12.09 31.30
N VAL A 18 -50.25 -12.13 30.24
CA VAL A 18 -50.46 -13.01 29.09
C VAL A 18 -49.58 -14.24 29.26
N SER A 19 -50.21 -15.39 29.42
CA SER A 19 -49.54 -16.70 29.38
C SER A 19 -49.13 -17.01 27.94
N ILE A 20 -47.82 -16.98 27.67
CA ILE A 20 -47.24 -17.41 26.40
C ILE A 20 -46.83 -18.87 26.54
N THR A 21 -47.45 -19.72 25.72
CA THR A 21 -47.11 -21.12 25.49
C THR A 21 -45.69 -21.23 24.92
N PRO A 22 -44.85 -22.19 25.35
CA PRO A 22 -43.52 -22.36 24.77
C PRO A 22 -43.64 -22.96 23.36
N GLY A 23 -43.53 -22.10 22.35
CA GLY A 23 -43.24 -22.50 20.99
C GLY A 23 -41.74 -22.77 20.88
N ILE A 24 -41.38 -23.97 20.49
CA ILE A 24 -40.03 -24.36 20.08
C ILE A 24 -39.66 -23.48 18.89
N ALA A 25 -38.82 -22.46 19.13
CA ALA A 25 -38.18 -21.70 18.08
C ALA A 25 -36.85 -22.39 17.78
N ASP A 26 -36.79 -23.00 16.59
CA ASP A 26 -35.56 -23.44 15.96
C ASP A 26 -34.55 -22.28 15.97
N GLY A 27 -33.37 -22.56 16.50
CA GLY A 27 -32.25 -21.64 16.44
C GLY A 27 -31.83 -21.42 15.00
N GLN A 28 -32.15 -20.26 14.45
CA GLN A 28 -31.35 -19.71 13.37
C GLN A 28 -30.04 -19.24 13.98
N GLU A 29 -29.01 -20.06 13.81
CA GLU A 29 -27.62 -19.61 13.86
C GLU A 29 -27.50 -18.38 12.96
N SER A 30 -27.06 -17.25 13.53
CA SER A 30 -26.74 -16.08 12.73
C SER A 30 -25.53 -16.47 11.90
N THR A 31 -25.73 -16.68 10.60
CA THR A 31 -24.65 -16.92 9.65
C THR A 31 -23.68 -15.76 9.75
N ALA A 32 -22.40 -16.10 9.96
CA ALA A 32 -21.30 -15.16 9.88
C ALA A 32 -21.47 -14.31 8.62
N SER A 33 -21.33 -13.00 8.78
CA SER A 33 -21.24 -12.00 7.72
C SER A 33 -20.62 -12.58 6.44
N ASP A 34 -21.44 -12.76 5.39
CA ASP A 34 -21.06 -13.16 4.01
C ASP A 34 -20.23 -12.06 3.32
N VAL A 35 -19.17 -11.59 3.94
CA VAL A 35 -18.18 -10.76 3.26
C VAL A 35 -17.27 -11.73 2.51
N PRO A 36 -17.24 -11.67 1.16
CA PRO A 36 -16.35 -12.53 0.39
C PRO A 36 -14.92 -12.34 0.87
N ARG A 37 -14.23 -13.44 1.17
CA ARG A 37 -12.81 -13.41 1.51
C ARG A 37 -12.03 -12.95 0.27
N ALA A 38 -11.07 -12.05 0.45
CA ALA A 38 -10.17 -11.63 -0.62
C ALA A 38 -9.47 -12.85 -1.25
N ALA A 39 -9.51 -12.94 -2.57
CA ALA A 39 -8.80 -13.95 -3.34
C ALA A 39 -7.33 -13.57 -3.52
N PHE A 40 -7.06 -12.26 -3.66
CA PHE A 40 -5.74 -11.69 -3.83
C PHE A 40 -5.69 -10.32 -3.14
N SER A 41 -4.56 -9.96 -2.56
CA SER A 41 -4.41 -8.65 -1.94
C SER A 41 -3.00 -8.10 -2.04
N VAL A 42 -2.91 -6.77 -2.12
CA VAL A 42 -1.64 -6.04 -2.20
C VAL A 42 -1.61 -4.95 -1.13
N MET A 43 -0.47 -4.83 -0.48
CA MET A 43 -0.17 -3.73 0.43
C MET A 43 1.02 -2.94 -0.12
N THR A 44 0.95 -1.60 -0.10
CA THR A 44 2.14 -0.75 -0.28
C THR A 44 2.47 -0.01 1.00
N TRP A 45 3.75 0.01 1.37
CA TRP A 45 4.20 0.69 2.58
C TRP A 45 5.66 1.17 2.49
N ASN A 46 5.85 2.49 2.59
CA ASN A 46 7.17 3.05 2.82
C ASN A 46 7.56 2.81 4.29
N LEU A 47 8.64 2.05 4.51
CA LEU A 47 9.10 1.67 5.84
C LEU A 47 10.03 2.71 6.47
N GLU A 48 10.30 3.81 5.76
CA GLU A 48 11.05 5.00 6.17
C GLU A 48 12.44 4.68 6.75
N TRP A 49 13.49 4.67 5.94
CA TRP A 49 14.84 4.29 6.41
C TRP A 49 14.88 2.95 7.15
N PHE A 50 14.25 1.91 6.60
CA PHE A 50 14.27 0.56 7.17
C PHE A 50 15.63 -0.11 6.96
N PHE A 51 16.58 0.35 7.78
CA PHE A 51 18.00 0.07 7.72
C PHE A 51 18.38 -0.57 9.05
N ASP A 52 19.21 -1.61 8.99
CA ASP A 52 19.65 -2.27 10.21
C ASP A 52 20.73 -1.47 10.95
N ASP A 53 21.24 -2.01 12.06
CA ASP A 53 22.27 -1.35 12.86
C ASP A 53 23.68 -1.41 12.23
N SER A 54 23.88 -2.19 11.17
CA SER A 54 25.18 -2.40 10.55
C SER A 54 25.48 -1.37 9.47
N LYS A 55 26.28 -0.37 9.84
CA LYS A 55 26.71 0.71 8.92
C LYS A 55 27.77 0.30 7.88
N GLN A 56 28.19 -0.97 7.86
CA GLN A 56 29.34 -1.41 7.04
C GLN A 56 29.03 -1.46 5.55
N GLU A 57 27.78 -1.69 5.18
CA GLU A 57 27.33 -1.80 3.78
C GLU A 57 26.82 -0.46 3.23
N ASN A 58 26.67 0.54 4.11
CA ASN A 58 26.21 1.90 3.79
C ASN A 58 27.39 2.80 3.40
N TYR A 59 27.41 3.25 2.15
CA TYR A 59 28.49 4.08 1.60
C TYR A 59 28.33 5.58 1.88
N SER A 60 27.09 6.05 2.01
CA SER A 60 26.75 7.47 2.15
C SER A 60 26.69 7.88 3.63
N PRO A 61 27.07 9.13 3.97
CA PRO A 61 26.89 9.62 5.33
C PRO A 61 25.43 9.60 5.80
N LEU A 62 24.49 9.81 4.87
CA LEU A 62 23.07 9.90 5.17
C LEU A 62 22.48 8.53 5.52
N SER A 63 22.79 7.48 4.77
CA SER A 63 22.36 6.11 5.08
C SER A 63 22.92 5.64 6.43
N GLN A 64 24.19 5.97 6.72
CA GLN A 64 24.82 5.69 8.01
C GLN A 64 24.19 6.46 9.18
N GLU A 65 23.76 7.69 8.96
CA GLU A 65 23.02 8.51 9.94
C GLU A 65 21.65 7.89 10.23
N LYS A 66 20.95 7.44 9.18
CA LYS A 66 19.58 6.93 9.24
C LYS A 66 19.46 5.45 9.63
N SER A 67 20.57 4.72 9.68
CA SER A 67 20.65 3.35 10.20
C SER A 67 20.16 3.28 11.65
N ALA A 68 19.57 2.14 12.04
CA ALA A 68 19.16 1.92 13.43
C ALA A 68 20.34 2.15 14.41
N PRO A 69 20.15 2.83 15.55
CA PRO A 69 21.26 3.15 16.46
C PRO A 69 21.89 1.92 17.11
N SER A 70 21.11 0.86 17.30
CA SER A 70 21.55 -0.38 17.94
C SER A 70 20.83 -1.61 17.39
N ARG A 71 21.37 -2.80 17.69
CA ARG A 71 20.71 -4.08 17.36
C ARG A 71 19.33 -4.21 18.02
N GLY A 72 19.15 -3.65 19.21
CA GLY A 72 17.87 -3.67 19.92
C GLY A 72 16.81 -2.86 19.16
N ASP A 73 17.18 -1.63 18.81
CA ASP A 73 16.38 -0.71 18.01
C ASP A 73 15.97 -1.31 16.65
N TRP A 74 16.92 -1.96 15.97
CA TRP A 74 16.64 -2.68 14.73
C TRP A 74 15.67 -3.86 14.94
N ASN A 75 15.92 -4.69 15.96
CA ASN A 75 15.05 -5.83 16.25
C ASN A 75 13.61 -5.39 16.54
N TRP A 76 13.43 -4.36 17.36
CA TRP A 76 12.11 -3.78 17.64
C TRP A 76 11.45 -3.34 16.34
N ARG A 77 12.15 -2.55 15.51
CA ARG A 77 11.57 -1.99 14.28
C ARG A 77 11.14 -3.07 13.30
N ARG A 78 12.01 -4.07 13.12
CA ARG A 78 11.74 -5.24 12.28
C ARG A 78 10.51 -6.01 12.76
N ASP A 79 10.44 -6.27 14.06
CA ASP A 79 9.38 -7.09 14.64
C ASP A 79 8.04 -6.34 14.66
N ALA A 80 8.06 -5.02 14.86
CA ALA A 80 6.90 -4.17 14.72
C ALA A 80 6.36 -4.15 13.28
N ALA A 81 7.23 -3.99 12.28
CA ALA A 81 6.85 -4.08 10.87
C ALA A 81 6.30 -5.48 10.51
N ALA A 82 6.92 -6.56 11.02
CA ALA A 82 6.40 -7.92 10.84
C ALA A 82 5.00 -8.07 11.43
N ASN A 83 4.75 -7.50 12.61
CA ASN A 83 3.44 -7.53 13.25
C ASN A 83 2.36 -6.77 12.47
N VAL A 84 2.71 -5.65 11.81
CA VAL A 84 1.79 -4.94 10.90
C VAL A 84 1.39 -5.84 9.74
N ILE A 85 2.36 -6.43 9.05
CA ILE A 85 2.12 -7.35 7.93
C ILE A 85 1.32 -8.57 8.39
N ALA A 86 1.59 -9.12 9.57
CA ALA A 86 0.89 -10.28 10.09
C ALA A 86 -0.58 -10.03 10.45
N GLN A 87 -0.96 -8.78 10.74
CA GLN A 87 -2.34 -8.38 10.99
C GLN A 87 -3.16 -8.23 9.71
N THR A 88 -2.52 -7.99 8.57
CA THR A 88 -3.19 -7.81 7.26
C THR A 88 -3.04 -8.99 6.33
N GLN A 89 -1.97 -9.78 6.47
CA GLN A 89 -1.65 -10.97 5.67
C GLN A 89 -1.87 -10.77 4.16
N PRO A 90 -1.30 -9.71 3.55
CA PRO A 90 -1.46 -9.47 2.12
C PRO A 90 -0.74 -10.54 1.30
N SER A 91 -1.27 -10.90 0.13
CA SER A 91 -0.59 -11.81 -0.81
C SER A 91 0.75 -11.23 -1.27
N VAL A 92 0.80 -9.92 -1.50
CA VAL A 92 2.00 -9.17 -1.87
C VAL A 92 2.17 -7.92 -1.00
N VAL A 93 3.33 -7.78 -0.38
CA VAL A 93 3.76 -6.55 0.32
C VAL A 93 4.79 -5.85 -0.54
N ALA A 94 4.49 -4.66 -1.01
CA ALA A 94 5.40 -3.78 -1.71
C ALA A 94 5.97 -2.72 -0.77
N VAL A 95 7.27 -2.77 -0.52
CA VAL A 95 7.92 -1.88 0.45
C VAL A 95 8.88 -0.92 -0.22
N GLN A 96 8.95 0.27 0.35
CA GLN A 96 9.89 1.32 -0.04
C GLN A 96 10.82 1.67 1.12
N GLU A 97 11.95 2.29 0.79
CA GLU A 97 13.00 2.71 1.74
C GLU A 97 13.63 1.61 2.56
N VAL A 98 13.82 0.45 1.92
CA VAL A 98 14.57 -0.65 2.51
C VAL A 98 16.05 -0.53 2.15
N GLU A 99 16.94 -0.88 3.07
CA GLU A 99 18.39 -0.83 2.85
C GLU A 99 18.86 -1.81 1.76
N GLY A 100 18.17 -2.94 1.63
CA GLY A 100 18.49 -3.95 0.63
C GLY A 100 17.90 -5.32 0.94
N GLN A 101 18.24 -6.32 0.12
CA GLN A 101 17.66 -7.65 0.21
C GLN A 101 17.91 -8.34 1.56
N ARG A 102 19.07 -8.11 2.18
CA ARG A 102 19.43 -8.67 3.49
C ARG A 102 18.44 -8.27 4.59
N VAL A 103 17.98 -7.02 4.57
CA VAL A 103 17.00 -6.48 5.52
C VAL A 103 15.62 -7.05 5.25
N LEU A 104 15.21 -7.21 3.99
CA LEU A 104 13.96 -7.89 3.63
C LEU A 104 13.96 -9.35 4.09
N TRP A 105 15.09 -10.04 3.93
CA TRP A 105 15.25 -11.39 4.45
C TRP A 105 15.06 -11.41 5.98
N TYR A 106 15.66 -10.50 6.74
CA TYR A 106 15.42 -10.44 8.18
C TYR A 106 13.93 -10.27 8.52
N LEU A 107 13.21 -9.43 7.78
CA LEU A 107 11.78 -9.23 7.94
C LEU A 107 10.97 -10.49 7.61
N SER A 108 11.27 -11.19 6.51
CA SER A 108 10.64 -12.48 6.18
C SER A 108 10.88 -13.53 7.26
N GLN A 109 12.10 -13.59 7.82
CA GLN A 109 12.39 -14.47 8.94
C GLN A 109 11.65 -14.08 10.24
N ALA A 110 11.38 -12.79 10.47
CA ALA A 110 10.59 -12.36 11.62
C ALA A 110 9.13 -12.80 11.48
N LEU A 111 8.54 -12.61 10.29
CA LEU A 111 7.20 -13.10 9.94
C LEU A 111 7.06 -14.60 10.19
N ASP A 112 8.02 -15.39 9.73
CA ASP A 112 8.01 -16.84 9.93
C ASP A 112 8.13 -17.21 11.41
N ARG A 113 9.17 -16.74 12.09
CA ARG A 113 9.44 -17.13 13.49
C ARG A 113 8.34 -16.71 14.46
N GLN A 114 7.75 -15.53 14.26
CA GLN A 114 6.83 -14.90 15.22
C GLN A 114 5.36 -15.14 14.87
N HIS A 115 5.04 -15.23 13.58
CA HIS A 115 3.67 -15.29 13.10
C HIS A 115 3.36 -16.54 12.27
N GLN A 116 4.35 -17.41 12.01
CA GLN A 116 4.22 -18.60 11.17
C GLN A 116 3.79 -18.28 9.73
N LEU A 117 4.14 -17.07 9.26
CA LEU A 117 3.84 -16.61 7.91
C LEU A 117 5.07 -16.74 7.02
N LYS A 118 4.93 -17.41 5.88
CA LYS A 118 6.01 -17.63 4.92
C LYS A 118 5.90 -16.62 3.79
N TYR A 119 6.92 -15.79 3.67
CA TYR A 119 7.08 -14.83 2.59
C TYR A 119 8.46 -14.99 1.96
N ASP A 120 8.51 -14.91 0.65
CA ASP A 120 9.74 -14.87 -0.13
C ASP A 120 10.07 -13.41 -0.51
N GLU A 121 11.34 -13.03 -0.37
CA GLU A 121 11.80 -11.68 -0.68
C GLU A 121 12.31 -11.50 -2.12
N TYR A 122 11.88 -10.42 -2.77
CA TYR A 122 12.29 -10.07 -4.13
C TYR A 122 12.71 -8.61 -4.20
N LEU A 123 13.98 -8.37 -4.56
CA LEU A 123 14.54 -7.03 -4.69
C LEU A 123 15.57 -7.02 -5.82
N ILE A 124 15.51 -5.98 -6.65
CA ILE A 124 16.55 -5.69 -7.65
C ILE A 124 17.20 -4.38 -7.25
N GLN A 125 18.42 -4.45 -6.70
CA GLN A 125 19.13 -3.31 -6.13
C GLN A 125 19.19 -2.13 -7.10
N GLY A 126 18.86 -0.97 -6.57
CA GLY A 126 18.84 0.32 -7.24
C GLY A 126 20.22 0.85 -7.57
N ASN A 127 20.26 2.10 -8.04
CA ASN A 127 21.52 2.84 -8.24
C ASN A 127 21.50 4.17 -7.46
N ASP A 128 20.70 4.26 -6.39
CA ASP A 128 20.66 5.45 -5.54
C ASP A 128 21.83 5.40 -4.53
N HIS A 129 22.96 6.00 -4.89
CA HIS A 129 24.12 6.08 -4.00
C HIS A 129 24.04 7.23 -2.98
N PHE A 130 22.99 8.05 -3.01
CA PHE A 130 22.84 9.16 -2.08
C PHE A 130 22.09 8.73 -0.83
N THR A 131 20.89 8.16 -0.99
CA THR A 131 20.13 7.63 0.15
C THR A 131 20.34 6.14 0.38
N GLU A 132 20.77 5.39 -0.64
CA GLU A 132 20.89 3.92 -0.59
C GLU A 132 19.58 3.19 -0.26
N GLN A 133 18.46 3.90 -0.35
CA GLN A 133 17.13 3.32 -0.24
C GLN A 133 16.81 2.52 -1.50
N ASP A 134 16.19 1.38 -1.31
CA ASP A 134 15.65 0.52 -2.34
C ASP A 134 14.16 0.25 -2.14
N VAL A 135 13.59 -0.50 -3.09
CA VAL A 135 12.22 -1.01 -3.06
C VAL A 135 12.24 -2.51 -3.30
N GLY A 136 11.26 -3.22 -2.76
CA GLY A 136 11.16 -4.66 -2.93
C GLY A 136 9.75 -5.18 -2.71
N PHE A 137 9.62 -6.49 -2.87
CA PHE A 137 8.41 -7.24 -2.53
C PHE A 137 8.72 -8.29 -1.46
N LEU A 138 7.75 -8.52 -0.58
CA LEU A 138 7.57 -9.80 0.10
C LEU A 138 6.33 -10.44 -0.51
N VAL A 139 6.42 -11.68 -0.96
CA VAL A 139 5.28 -12.41 -1.55
C VAL A 139 5.00 -13.65 -0.73
N GLU A 140 3.75 -13.83 -0.33
CA GLU A 140 3.31 -14.99 0.45
C GLU A 140 3.63 -16.28 -0.32
N SER A 141 4.19 -17.31 0.31
CA SER A 141 4.72 -18.48 -0.41
C SER A 141 3.67 -19.34 -1.14
N ASN A 142 2.38 -19.06 -0.97
CA ASN A 142 1.26 -19.64 -1.72
C ASN A 142 0.82 -18.79 -2.94
N THR A 143 1.43 -17.61 -3.11
CA THR A 143 1.20 -16.69 -4.23
C THR A 143 2.32 -16.88 -5.25
N GLU A 144 1.95 -17.19 -6.50
CA GLU A 144 2.93 -17.52 -7.54
C GLU A 144 3.54 -16.25 -8.15
N MET A 145 4.80 -15.94 -7.81
CA MET A 145 5.58 -14.96 -8.55
C MET A 145 6.29 -15.63 -9.74
N VAL A 146 5.85 -15.29 -10.95
CA VAL A 146 6.39 -15.82 -12.21
C VAL A 146 7.72 -15.16 -12.56
N SER A 147 7.83 -13.85 -12.36
CA SER A 147 9.05 -13.11 -12.69
C SER A 147 9.21 -11.83 -11.89
N SER A 148 10.46 -11.37 -11.76
CA SER A 148 10.82 -10.04 -11.27
C SER A 148 11.66 -9.32 -12.32
N ILE A 149 11.32 -8.05 -12.58
CA ILE A 149 11.81 -7.29 -13.73
C ILE A 149 12.15 -5.86 -13.32
N ARG A 150 13.18 -5.27 -13.94
CA ARG A 150 13.50 -3.84 -13.80
C ARG A 150 13.89 -3.22 -15.14
N GLY A 151 13.47 -1.97 -15.34
CA GLY A 151 13.67 -1.23 -16.59
C GLY A 151 14.61 -0.05 -16.43
N ASN A 152 15.71 -0.01 -17.20
CA ASN A 152 16.69 1.08 -17.15
C ASN A 152 16.48 2.08 -18.30
N VAL A 153 16.69 3.37 -18.08
CA VAL A 153 16.59 4.36 -19.17
C VAL A 153 17.65 4.09 -20.26
N THR A 154 17.19 3.69 -21.45
CA THR A 154 18.06 3.36 -22.58
C THR A 154 18.71 4.60 -23.22
N PRO A 155 19.81 4.46 -23.99
CA PRO A 155 20.38 5.59 -24.76
C PRO A 155 19.37 6.28 -25.68
N ARG A 156 18.46 5.51 -26.29
CA ARG A 156 17.36 6.05 -27.11
C ARG A 156 16.41 6.93 -26.29
N MET A 157 16.03 6.48 -25.11
CA MET A 157 15.19 7.25 -24.19
C MET A 157 15.92 8.52 -23.71
N LYS A 158 17.20 8.41 -23.34
CA LYS A 158 18.01 9.59 -22.96
C LYS A 158 18.04 10.64 -24.08
N LYS A 159 18.26 10.22 -25.32
CA LYS A 159 18.27 11.12 -26.50
C LYS A 159 16.92 11.82 -26.71
N ALA A 160 15.80 11.20 -26.35
CA ALA A 160 14.47 11.80 -26.49
C ALA A 160 14.17 12.88 -25.44
N GLY A 161 14.97 13.02 -24.37
CA GLY A 161 14.88 14.11 -23.39
C GLY A 161 13.68 14.11 -22.44
N ARG A 162 12.60 13.38 -22.78
CA ARG A 162 11.35 13.26 -22.00
C ARG A 162 11.36 12.16 -20.94
N PHE A 163 12.40 11.34 -20.90
CA PHE A 163 12.53 10.21 -19.97
C PHE A 163 13.55 10.50 -18.88
N GLY A 164 13.33 9.95 -17.69
CA GLY A 164 14.10 10.19 -16.48
C GLY A 164 14.40 8.89 -15.76
N SER A 165 15.56 8.82 -15.11
CA SER A 165 15.95 7.62 -14.37
C SER A 165 15.01 7.37 -13.20
N VAL A 166 14.55 6.14 -13.07
CA VAL A 166 13.86 5.64 -11.88
C VAL A 166 14.86 4.72 -11.20
N SER A 167 15.48 5.20 -10.12
CA SER A 167 16.46 4.40 -9.39
C SER A 167 15.80 3.36 -8.51
N LYS A 168 14.60 3.65 -7.99
CA LYS A 168 13.87 2.84 -7.01
C LYS A 168 12.56 2.34 -7.62
N HIS A 169 12.66 1.25 -8.37
CA HIS A 169 11.49 0.52 -8.87
C HIS A 169 11.82 -0.96 -9.12
N VAL A 170 10.80 -1.80 -8.95
CA VAL A 170 10.83 -3.21 -9.31
C VAL A 170 9.43 -3.60 -9.79
N ALA A 171 9.36 -4.44 -10.81
CA ALA A 171 8.13 -5.02 -11.30
C ALA A 171 8.11 -6.53 -11.03
N ALA A 172 6.92 -7.09 -10.86
CA ALA A 172 6.70 -8.52 -10.74
C ALA A 172 5.50 -8.94 -11.57
N VAL A 173 5.53 -10.16 -12.09
CA VAL A 173 4.34 -10.83 -12.66
C VAL A 173 3.87 -11.85 -11.63
N ILE A 174 2.61 -11.72 -11.22
CA ILE A 174 1.96 -12.60 -10.24
C ILE A 174 0.82 -13.33 -10.93
N ASP A 175 0.74 -14.64 -10.72
CA ASP A 175 -0.37 -15.45 -11.20
C ASP A 175 -1.37 -15.70 -10.06
N VAL A 176 -2.65 -15.40 -10.32
CA VAL A 176 -3.75 -15.55 -9.38
C VAL A 176 -4.75 -16.59 -9.92
N PRO A 177 -5.05 -17.66 -9.18
CA PRO A 177 -6.09 -18.60 -9.57
C PRO A 177 -7.48 -17.95 -9.55
N VAL A 178 -8.21 -18.02 -10.66
CA VAL A 178 -9.59 -17.54 -10.82
C VAL A 178 -10.45 -18.67 -11.39
N GLY A 179 -11.14 -19.39 -10.51
CA GLY A 179 -11.88 -20.60 -10.87
C GLY A 179 -10.95 -21.70 -11.41
N ASP A 180 -11.23 -22.16 -12.64
CA ASP A 180 -10.40 -23.14 -13.36
C ASP A 180 -9.29 -22.48 -14.22
N GLN A 181 -9.14 -21.15 -14.12
CA GLN A 181 -8.18 -20.36 -14.90
C GLN A 181 -7.18 -19.65 -13.98
N THR A 182 -6.22 -18.98 -14.61
CA THR A 182 -5.21 -18.14 -13.94
C THR A 182 -5.20 -16.80 -14.63
N GLU A 183 -5.29 -15.73 -13.84
CA GLU A 183 -5.08 -14.37 -14.30
C GLU A 183 -3.68 -13.91 -13.90
N SER A 184 -2.94 -13.33 -14.85
CA SER A 184 -1.62 -12.75 -14.60
C SER A 184 -1.73 -11.25 -14.36
N ILE A 185 -1.06 -10.77 -13.32
CA ILE A 185 -1.04 -9.36 -12.90
C ILE A 185 0.39 -8.84 -12.96
N LEU A 186 0.60 -7.72 -13.66
CA LEU A 186 1.84 -6.97 -13.61
C LEU A 186 1.77 -5.97 -12.45
N ILE A 187 2.59 -6.16 -11.43
CA ILE A 187 2.69 -5.26 -10.27
C ILE A 187 3.99 -4.46 -10.37
N VAL A 188 3.93 -3.14 -10.25
CA VAL A 188 5.10 -2.26 -10.29
C VAL A 188 5.17 -1.46 -9.00
N ASN A 189 6.21 -1.73 -8.20
CA ASN A 189 6.54 -0.97 -7.00
C ASN A 189 7.49 0.16 -7.34
N VAL A 190 7.16 1.39 -6.89
CA VAL A 190 7.94 2.60 -7.15
C VAL A 190 8.22 3.38 -5.87
N HIS A 191 9.35 4.11 -5.87
CA HIS A 191 9.58 5.23 -4.96
C HIS A 191 10.15 6.39 -5.79
N LEU A 192 9.30 7.39 -6.06
CA LEU A 192 9.60 8.47 -6.97
C LEU A 192 10.34 9.63 -6.29
N ARG A 193 10.80 10.60 -7.10
CA ARG A 193 11.51 11.76 -6.58
C ARG A 193 10.64 12.56 -5.60
N SER A 194 11.13 12.75 -4.37
CA SER A 194 10.46 13.52 -3.33
C SER A 194 10.45 15.04 -3.52
N GLY A 195 9.53 15.68 -2.81
CA GLY A 195 9.36 17.13 -2.68
C GLY A 195 8.68 17.80 -3.88
N GLU A 196 8.06 18.95 -3.64
CA GLU A 196 7.34 19.73 -4.67
C GLU A 196 8.23 20.08 -5.88
N SER A 197 9.48 20.49 -5.63
CA SER A 197 10.46 20.77 -6.69
C SER A 197 10.83 19.56 -7.56
N GLY A 198 10.46 18.35 -7.12
CA GLY A 198 10.65 17.09 -7.82
C GLY A 198 9.64 16.81 -8.93
N ALA A 199 8.53 17.56 -9.05
CA ALA A 199 7.43 17.26 -9.97
C ALA A 199 7.87 17.07 -11.43
N ALA A 200 8.73 17.95 -11.95
CA ALA A 200 9.26 17.83 -13.31
C ALA A 200 10.14 16.59 -13.52
N ILE A 201 10.84 16.14 -12.47
CA ILE A 201 11.61 14.89 -12.50
C ILE A 201 10.64 13.70 -12.46
N ARG A 202 9.64 13.72 -11.56
CA ARG A 202 8.62 12.68 -11.47
C ARG A 202 7.87 12.49 -12.80
N ALA A 203 7.53 13.56 -13.51
CA ALA A 203 6.89 13.45 -14.84
C ALA A 203 7.77 12.68 -15.85
N LYS A 204 9.10 12.85 -15.80
CA LYS A 204 10.03 12.08 -16.64
C LYS A 204 10.19 10.63 -16.16
N GLN A 205 10.10 10.39 -14.85
CA GLN A 205 10.08 9.05 -14.26
C GLN A 205 8.81 8.31 -14.68
N ALA A 206 7.64 8.94 -14.58
CA ALA A 206 6.35 8.48 -15.08
C ALA A 206 6.42 8.05 -16.54
N ALA A 207 6.90 8.93 -17.41
CA ALA A 207 7.05 8.62 -18.83
C ALA A 207 7.96 7.41 -19.08
N SER A 208 8.96 7.18 -18.23
CA SER A 208 9.87 6.04 -18.35
C SER A 208 9.24 4.75 -17.88
N LEU A 209 8.45 4.80 -16.80
CA LEU A 209 7.71 3.66 -16.28
C LEU A 209 6.60 3.25 -17.24
N ASN A 210 5.81 4.18 -17.79
CA ASN A 210 4.77 3.84 -18.78
C ASN A 210 5.37 3.17 -20.02
N GLU A 211 6.53 3.63 -20.51
CA GLU A 211 7.20 2.98 -21.64
C GLU A 211 7.66 1.55 -21.31
N TRP A 212 8.06 1.29 -20.07
CA TRP A 212 8.45 -0.05 -19.62
C TRP A 212 7.26 -0.95 -19.35
N ILE A 213 6.25 -0.47 -18.63
CA ILE A 213 4.98 -1.14 -18.37
C ILE A 213 4.37 -1.62 -19.69
N ARG A 214 4.21 -0.72 -20.68
CA ARG A 214 3.68 -1.07 -22.00
C ARG A 214 4.45 -2.22 -22.66
N ARG A 215 5.78 -2.26 -22.50
CA ARG A 215 6.62 -3.35 -23.06
C ARG A 215 6.45 -4.63 -22.26
N TRP A 216 6.39 -4.56 -20.94
CA TRP A 216 6.24 -5.72 -20.08
C TRP A 216 4.88 -6.37 -20.26
N SER A 217 3.80 -5.58 -20.24
CA SER A 217 2.44 -6.05 -20.51
C SER A 217 2.34 -6.70 -21.89
N ALA A 218 2.86 -6.05 -22.94
CA ALA A 218 2.82 -6.62 -24.29
C ALA A 218 3.65 -7.91 -24.44
N ASN A 219 4.82 -7.98 -23.78
CA ASN A 219 5.69 -9.17 -23.87
C ASN A 219 5.13 -10.38 -23.12
N HIS A 220 4.37 -10.15 -22.05
CA HIS A 220 3.78 -11.21 -21.22
C HIS A 220 2.30 -11.45 -21.48
N GLN A 221 1.66 -10.67 -22.38
CA GLN A 221 0.22 -10.73 -22.65
C GLN A 221 -0.61 -10.52 -21.37
N ILE A 222 -0.25 -9.51 -20.59
CA ILE A 222 -0.87 -9.19 -19.31
C ILE A 222 -1.86 -8.04 -19.48
N ASP A 223 -3.11 -8.28 -19.07
CA ASP A 223 -4.21 -7.31 -19.12
C ASP A 223 -4.49 -6.63 -17.76
N HIS A 224 -4.00 -7.21 -16.65
CA HIS A 224 -4.14 -6.65 -15.31
C HIS A 224 -2.86 -5.95 -14.86
N LEU A 225 -2.97 -4.69 -14.46
CA LEU A 225 -1.85 -3.86 -14.06
C LEU A 225 -2.12 -3.21 -12.70
N ILE A 226 -1.14 -3.28 -11.81
CA ILE A 226 -1.10 -2.55 -10.55
C ILE A 226 0.21 -1.75 -10.52
N VAL A 227 0.13 -0.44 -10.32
CA VAL A 227 1.30 0.41 -10.04
C VAL A 227 1.10 1.01 -8.66
N LEU A 228 1.99 0.71 -7.74
CA LEU A 228 1.86 1.10 -6.35
C LEU A 228 3.20 1.57 -5.77
N GLY A 229 3.16 2.19 -4.61
CA GLY A 229 4.36 2.70 -3.95
C GLY A 229 4.21 4.13 -3.50
N ASP A 230 5.35 4.74 -3.15
CA ASP A 230 5.45 6.15 -2.81
C ASP A 230 5.67 6.98 -4.09
N PHE A 231 4.61 7.65 -4.53
CA PHE A 231 4.62 8.51 -5.70
C PHE A 231 5.17 9.89 -5.40
N ASN A 232 5.27 10.28 -4.11
CA ASN A 232 5.73 11.60 -3.67
C ASN A 232 5.00 12.77 -4.37
N THR A 233 3.77 12.54 -4.83
CA THR A 233 2.97 13.51 -5.58
C THR A 233 2.30 14.49 -4.64
N GLU A 234 2.23 15.76 -5.05
CA GLU A 234 1.48 16.79 -4.32
C GLU A 234 -0.02 16.79 -4.71
N GLU A 235 -0.37 16.05 -5.77
CA GLU A 235 -1.73 15.92 -6.26
C GLU A 235 -2.57 15.04 -5.32
N SER A 236 -3.78 15.50 -5.02
CA SER A 236 -4.77 14.72 -4.26
C SER A 236 -5.64 13.90 -5.20
N ALA A 237 -6.07 12.71 -4.74
CA ALA A 237 -7.00 11.88 -5.49
C ALA A 237 -8.30 12.63 -5.81
N GLY A 238 -8.80 12.47 -7.03
CA GLY A 238 -9.95 13.21 -7.56
C GLY A 238 -9.66 14.68 -7.94
N GLN A 239 -8.44 15.20 -7.72
CA GLN A 239 -8.05 16.59 -8.00
C GLN A 239 -6.79 16.66 -8.87
N ILE A 240 -6.70 15.78 -9.86
CA ILE A 240 -5.48 15.58 -10.65
C ILE A 240 -5.45 16.54 -11.84
N ASN A 241 -4.43 17.40 -11.90
CA ASN A 241 -4.18 18.25 -13.05
C ASN A 241 -3.72 17.42 -14.26
N LEU A 242 -4.31 17.61 -15.45
CA LEU A 242 -3.97 16.83 -16.66
C LEU A 242 -2.50 16.93 -17.10
N GLY A 243 -1.79 17.98 -16.71
CA GLY A 243 -0.35 18.14 -16.97
C GLY A 243 0.56 17.66 -15.85
N SER A 244 0.01 17.15 -14.74
CA SER A 244 0.78 16.66 -13.60
C SER A 244 1.51 15.36 -13.90
N GLU A 245 2.52 15.05 -13.09
CA GLU A 245 3.20 13.76 -13.11
C GLU A 245 2.23 12.59 -12.90
N LEU A 246 1.19 12.76 -12.08
CA LEU A 246 0.24 11.69 -11.78
C LEU A 246 -0.69 11.44 -12.98
N ALA A 247 -1.12 12.50 -13.67
CA ALA A 247 -1.84 12.36 -14.95
C ALA A 247 -1.00 11.66 -16.02
N VAL A 248 0.32 11.93 -16.08
CA VAL A 248 1.23 11.19 -16.96
C VAL A 248 1.24 9.71 -16.57
N PHE A 249 1.37 9.38 -15.29
CA PHE A 249 1.36 7.98 -14.81
C PHE A 249 0.07 7.25 -15.14
N GLN A 250 -1.07 7.90 -14.94
CA GLN A 250 -2.38 7.35 -15.25
C GLN A 250 -2.67 7.27 -16.74
N SER A 251 -1.71 7.62 -17.61
CA SER A 251 -1.89 7.67 -19.07
C SER A 251 -2.95 8.64 -19.59
N ARG A 252 -3.52 9.53 -18.75
CA ARG A 252 -4.60 10.50 -19.08
C ARG A 252 -4.31 11.52 -20.20
N SER A 253 -3.14 11.43 -20.82
CA SER A 253 -2.71 12.25 -21.95
C SER A 253 -2.62 11.46 -23.28
N THR A 254 -3.05 10.19 -23.30
CA THR A 254 -3.18 9.37 -24.50
C THR A 254 -4.46 9.70 -25.27
N GLU A 255 -4.62 9.14 -26.47
CA GLU A 255 -5.78 9.38 -27.33
C GLU A 255 -7.05 8.64 -26.86
N SER A 256 -6.91 7.60 -26.03
CA SER A 256 -8.00 6.81 -25.46
C SER A 256 -7.93 6.88 -23.94
N SER A 257 -9.09 6.91 -23.28
CA SER A 257 -9.16 6.75 -21.82
C SER A 257 -9.24 5.28 -21.38
N ASP A 258 -9.34 4.34 -22.32
CA ASP A 258 -9.54 2.92 -22.01
C ASP A 258 -8.29 2.29 -21.36
N ASP A 259 -7.11 2.91 -21.55
CA ASP A 259 -5.86 2.51 -20.92
C ASP A 259 -5.48 3.38 -19.71
N ASP A 260 -6.40 4.25 -19.26
CA ASP A 260 -6.16 5.08 -18.09
C ASP A 260 -6.18 4.26 -16.80
N LEU A 261 -5.16 4.46 -15.96
CA LEU A 261 -5.15 3.82 -14.65
C LEU A 261 -6.08 4.55 -13.68
N VAL A 262 -6.85 3.76 -12.92
CA VAL A 262 -7.74 4.21 -11.86
C VAL A 262 -6.94 4.34 -10.56
N ASP A 263 -6.99 5.51 -9.91
CA ASP A 263 -6.41 5.68 -8.57
C ASP A 263 -7.39 5.14 -7.53
N LEU A 264 -6.99 4.09 -6.81
CA LEU A 264 -7.84 3.46 -5.80
C LEU A 264 -8.19 4.38 -4.63
N HIS A 265 -7.47 5.48 -4.43
CA HIS A 265 -7.88 6.47 -3.44
C HIS A 265 -9.24 7.09 -3.75
N ASP A 266 -9.68 7.10 -5.01
CA ASP A 266 -11.03 7.55 -5.36
C ASP A 266 -12.14 6.68 -4.74
N HIS A 267 -11.81 5.44 -4.35
CA HIS A 267 -12.70 4.51 -3.66
C HIS A 267 -12.57 4.56 -2.12
N ILE A 268 -11.63 5.33 -1.58
CA ILE A 268 -11.47 5.56 -0.14
C ILE A 268 -12.28 6.81 0.25
N ARG A 269 -12.91 6.80 1.44
CA ARG A 269 -13.61 8.00 1.96
C ARG A 269 -12.63 9.16 2.11
N LEU A 270 -13.03 10.38 1.73
CA LEU A 270 -12.14 11.55 1.68
C LEU A 270 -11.31 11.78 2.96
N GLY A 271 -11.91 11.60 4.13
CA GLY A 271 -11.23 11.79 5.43
C GLY A 271 -10.20 10.71 5.78
N ASP A 272 -10.22 9.58 5.07
CA ASP A 272 -9.39 8.40 5.34
C ASP A 272 -8.26 8.24 4.30
N ARG A 273 -8.11 9.20 3.37
CA ARG A 273 -7.15 9.12 2.24
C ARG A 273 -5.71 9.50 2.59
N GLN A 274 -5.45 10.04 3.78
CA GLN A 274 -4.11 10.48 4.16
C GLN A 274 -3.21 9.27 4.36
N THR A 275 -2.06 9.23 3.68
CA THR A 275 -1.09 8.12 3.75
C THR A 275 0.23 8.51 4.41
N HIS A 276 0.35 9.74 4.92
CA HIS A 276 1.60 10.24 5.47
C HIS A 276 1.36 11.10 6.71
N LEU A 277 2.37 11.27 7.55
CA LEU A 277 2.32 12.02 8.80
C LEU A 277 1.89 13.47 8.58
N LEU A 278 2.43 14.10 7.54
CA LEU A 278 2.04 15.44 7.12
C LEU A 278 0.56 15.49 6.69
N THR A 279 -0.18 16.43 7.30
CA THR A 279 -1.63 16.59 7.11
C THR A 279 -2.03 16.67 5.65
N GLY A 280 -2.98 15.82 5.26
CA GLY A 280 -3.59 15.81 3.93
C GLY A 280 -2.72 15.23 2.82
N LYS A 281 -1.49 14.79 3.12
CA LYS A 281 -0.60 14.14 2.14
C LYS A 281 -1.04 12.72 1.86
N GLN A 282 -0.93 12.34 0.61
CA GLN A 282 -1.37 11.05 0.09
C GLN A 282 -0.31 10.54 -0.91
N PHE A 283 0.91 10.38 -0.42
CA PHE A 283 2.07 10.08 -1.27
C PHE A 283 2.03 8.64 -1.79
N ASP A 284 1.51 7.72 -0.98
CA ASP A 284 1.41 6.30 -1.29
C ASP A 284 0.14 6.05 -2.07
N ARG A 285 0.27 5.46 -3.26
CA ARG A 285 -0.86 5.21 -4.16
C ARG A 285 -0.91 3.76 -4.59
N ILE A 286 -2.10 3.34 -4.98
CA ILE A 286 -2.31 2.12 -5.76
C ILE A 286 -3.14 2.55 -6.98
N LEU A 287 -2.52 2.47 -8.15
CA LEU A 287 -3.15 2.69 -9.45
C LEU A 287 -3.40 1.34 -10.11
N VAL A 288 -4.58 1.12 -10.68
CA VAL A 288 -4.92 -0.17 -11.32
C VAL A 288 -5.49 0.02 -12.73
N SER A 289 -5.37 -1.02 -13.57
CA SER A 289 -6.12 -1.07 -14.83
C SER A 289 -7.63 -1.16 -14.56
N PRO A 290 -8.48 -0.66 -15.48
CA PRO A 290 -9.94 -0.77 -15.34
C PRO A 290 -10.46 -2.21 -15.20
N SER A 291 -9.73 -3.19 -15.77
CA SER A 291 -10.01 -4.63 -15.66
C SER A 291 -9.99 -5.17 -14.22
N LEU A 292 -9.40 -4.44 -13.27
CA LEU A 292 -9.43 -4.81 -11.85
C LEU A 292 -10.52 -4.07 -11.05
N ILE A 293 -11.35 -3.27 -11.72
CA ILE A 293 -12.43 -2.46 -11.10
C ILE A 293 -13.80 -2.86 -11.64
N ILE A 294 -13.87 -3.15 -12.93
CA ILE A 294 -15.11 -3.40 -13.66
C ILE A 294 -15.30 -4.91 -13.77
N ASP A 295 -16.31 -5.43 -13.06
CA ASP A 295 -16.81 -6.80 -13.18
C ASP A 295 -17.42 -7.05 -14.57
N GLU A 296 -16.95 -8.08 -15.27
CA GLU A 296 -17.48 -8.54 -16.55
C GLU A 296 -18.65 -9.52 -16.35
N PRO A 297 -19.90 -9.14 -16.70
CA PRO A 297 -21.07 -9.96 -16.36
C PRO A 297 -21.02 -11.38 -16.95
N GLY A 298 -20.97 -12.38 -16.05
CA GLY A 298 -21.00 -13.80 -16.41
C GLY A 298 -19.63 -14.39 -16.73
N VAL A 299 -18.55 -13.65 -16.51
CA VAL A 299 -17.16 -14.13 -16.50
C VAL A 299 -16.69 -14.10 -15.04
N LEU A 300 -15.98 -15.15 -14.60
CA LEU A 300 -15.31 -15.07 -13.30
C LEU A 300 -14.03 -14.26 -13.49
N ASP A 301 -13.93 -13.11 -12.84
CA ASP A 301 -12.78 -12.22 -12.93
C ASP A 301 -12.32 -11.69 -11.56
N LEU A 302 -11.10 -11.17 -11.50
CA LEU A 302 -10.56 -10.55 -10.30
C LEU A 302 -10.93 -9.05 -10.26
N THR A 303 -11.76 -8.66 -9.28
CA THR A 303 -12.22 -7.27 -9.13
C THR A 303 -11.97 -6.71 -7.75
N LEU A 304 -11.84 -5.38 -7.65
CA LEU A 304 -11.63 -4.68 -6.40
C LEU A 304 -12.82 -4.91 -5.45
N GLY A 305 -12.55 -5.58 -4.33
CA GLY A 305 -13.51 -5.70 -3.24
C GLY A 305 -13.41 -4.54 -2.26
N ASN A 306 -12.19 -4.18 -1.86
CA ASN A 306 -11.96 -3.16 -0.83
C ASN A 306 -10.61 -2.46 -1.01
N VAL A 307 -10.53 -1.21 -0.55
CA VAL A 307 -9.28 -0.47 -0.42
C VAL A 307 -9.32 0.39 0.84
N SER A 308 -8.23 0.39 1.60
CA SER A 308 -8.14 1.14 2.85
C SER A 308 -6.72 1.64 3.14
N VAL A 309 -6.61 2.75 3.86
CA VAL A 309 -5.36 3.18 4.50
C VAL A 309 -5.35 2.66 5.93
N ARG A 310 -4.27 1.98 6.32
CA ARG A 310 -4.12 1.29 7.60
C ARG A 310 -3.25 2.07 8.59
N ARG A 311 -3.62 3.34 8.81
CA ARG A 311 -2.99 4.22 9.81
C ARG A 311 -3.02 3.61 11.21
N ASP A 312 -4.08 2.87 11.52
CA ASP A 312 -4.30 2.17 12.79
C ASP A 312 -3.22 1.14 13.12
N LEU A 313 -2.44 0.68 12.14
CA LEU A 313 -1.36 -0.28 12.34
C LEU A 313 0.00 0.37 12.60
N VAL A 314 0.17 1.63 12.19
CA VAL A 314 1.45 2.36 12.28
C VAL A 314 1.52 3.21 13.54
N VAL A 315 0.39 3.80 13.93
CA VAL A 315 0.32 4.68 15.09
C VAL A 315 0.20 3.87 16.37
N GLN A 316 1.19 3.96 17.26
CA GLN A 316 1.24 3.18 18.52
C GLN A 316 0.57 3.91 19.71
N GLY A 317 0.49 5.24 19.64
CA GLY A 317 -0.10 6.08 20.69
C GLY A 317 -0.80 7.31 20.11
N ASP A 318 -0.41 8.48 20.60
CA ASP A 318 -0.70 9.73 19.90
C ASP A 318 0.21 9.83 18.67
N VAL A 319 -0.30 10.47 17.62
CA VAL A 319 0.43 10.60 16.35
C VAL A 319 1.64 11.50 16.57
N ASP A 320 2.81 11.05 16.12
CA ASP A 320 4.04 11.80 16.32
C ASP A 320 3.94 13.20 15.70
N THR A 321 4.48 14.22 16.38
CA THR A 321 4.73 15.49 15.71
C THR A 321 5.92 15.37 14.76
N PRO A 322 6.05 16.25 13.75
CA PRO A 322 7.24 16.29 12.88
C PRO A 322 8.58 16.33 13.61
N VAL A 323 8.64 17.02 14.76
CA VAL A 323 9.88 17.12 15.56
C VAL A 323 10.15 15.81 16.29
N GLU A 324 9.12 15.22 16.91
CA GLU A 324 9.22 13.91 17.55
C GLU A 324 9.69 12.86 16.56
N HIS A 325 9.00 12.77 15.41
CA HIS A 325 9.27 11.75 14.42
C HIS A 325 10.64 11.88 13.73
N TRP A 326 11.03 13.08 13.28
CA TRP A 326 12.25 13.21 12.48
C TRP A 326 13.50 13.58 13.27
N GLU A 327 13.36 14.17 14.46
CA GLU A 327 14.50 14.63 15.27
C GLU A 327 14.68 13.81 16.56
N GLN A 328 13.61 13.22 17.11
CA GLN A 328 13.62 12.57 18.43
C GLN A 328 13.21 11.10 18.41
N PHE A 329 13.00 10.50 17.25
CA PHE A 329 12.45 9.15 17.07
C PHE A 329 12.99 8.10 18.05
N TRP A 330 14.32 7.99 18.14
CA TRP A 330 15.01 7.00 18.97
C TRP A 330 15.07 7.36 20.46
N GLN A 331 14.57 8.55 20.83
CA GLN A 331 14.46 9.03 22.21
C GLN A 331 13.06 8.74 22.78
N MET A 332 12.09 8.44 21.91
CA MET A 332 10.72 8.13 22.29
C MET A 332 10.60 6.69 22.80
N PRO A 333 9.69 6.40 23.75
CA PRO A 333 9.37 5.03 24.13
C PRO A 333 8.87 4.21 22.94
N GLU A 334 9.31 2.95 22.87
CA GLU A 334 8.89 1.98 21.83
C GLU A 334 7.36 1.83 21.70
N SER A 335 6.62 2.01 22.80
CA SER A 335 5.16 1.91 22.84
C SER A 335 4.43 3.17 22.37
N GLU A 336 5.15 4.27 22.15
CA GLU A 336 4.57 5.57 21.81
C GLU A 336 4.93 6.02 20.39
N ARG A 337 6.10 5.63 19.88
CA ARG A 337 6.56 6.09 18.56
C ARG A 337 5.82 5.40 17.41
N ASP A 338 5.50 6.19 16.38
CA ASP A 338 4.97 5.65 15.14
C ASP A 338 6.02 4.78 14.42
N LEU A 339 5.59 3.79 13.64
CA LEU A 339 6.54 2.86 13.00
C LEU A 339 7.23 3.44 11.75
N SER A 340 6.56 4.40 11.11
CA SER A 340 6.92 5.07 9.86
C SER A 340 6.08 6.36 9.76
N ASP A 341 6.59 7.39 9.09
CA ASP A 341 5.80 8.56 8.70
C ASP A 341 4.82 8.26 7.56
N HIS A 342 4.87 7.05 6.98
CA HIS A 342 3.91 6.56 5.99
C HIS A 342 2.96 5.50 6.55
N TYR A 343 1.70 5.57 6.12
CA TYR A 343 0.65 4.62 6.46
C TYR A 343 0.41 3.65 5.31
N PRO A 344 0.36 2.33 5.56
CA PRO A 344 0.18 1.34 4.52
C PRO A 344 -1.17 1.51 3.82
N VAL A 345 -1.17 1.35 2.50
CA VAL A 345 -2.41 1.27 1.70
C VAL A 345 -2.61 -0.18 1.30
N MET A 346 -3.79 -0.71 1.57
CA MET A 346 -4.18 -2.09 1.33
C MET A 346 -5.31 -2.14 0.30
N ALA A 347 -5.15 -2.94 -0.75
CA ALA A 347 -6.19 -3.26 -1.70
C ALA A 347 -6.45 -4.77 -1.71
N GLU A 348 -7.74 -5.13 -1.67
CA GLU A 348 -8.24 -6.49 -1.61
C GLU A 348 -9.11 -6.73 -2.83
N PHE A 349 -8.80 -7.80 -3.55
CA PHE A 349 -9.50 -8.21 -4.75
C PHE A 349 -10.23 -9.53 -4.50
N VAL A 350 -11.42 -9.65 -5.05
CA VAL A 350 -12.32 -10.79 -4.91
C VAL A 350 -12.62 -11.36 -6.29
N ILE A 351 -13.00 -12.63 -6.33
CA ILE A 351 -13.49 -13.27 -7.56
C ILE A 351 -15.01 -13.08 -7.58
N GLN A 352 -15.55 -12.50 -8.66
CA GLN A 352 -16.99 -12.25 -8.82
C GLN A 352 -17.61 -13.11 -9.91
#